data_AF-A0A840I246-F1
#
_entry.id   AF-A0A840I246-F1
#
_cell.length_a   1.000
_cell.length_b   1.000
_cell.length_c   1.000
_cell.angle_alpha   90.00
_cell.angle_beta   90.00
_cell.angle_gamma   90.00
#
_symmetry.space_group_name_H-M   'P 1'
#
loop_
_entity.id
_entity.type
_entity.pdbx_description
1 polymer ?
#
loop_
_entity_poly.entity_id
_entity_poly.type
_entity_poly.pdbx_seq_one_letter_code
_entity_poly.pdbx_strand_id
1 'polypeptide(L)'
;MPENEGQFLQDVYPAAMVHGGVGRFAFSPQMHPLPPGPEEANSARERLLSCWSSWRVGDSPVLLEKSPPNLTKIAWLRTVFPGAAFILLARDPRAVAGATAKWRDASHTDLVYHWHVAYDAALDAIDQNDSIVLRYEDMVDDPDTVLTHIGSALGLPPRKHELQLEDRFATLSNQNAGYLNGLQPRCYGRGAWDRLGYEL
;
A
#
# COMPACT_ATOMS: atom_id res chain seq x y z
N MET A 1 -3.20 3.43 15.84
CA MET A 1 -2.43 3.21 14.59
C MET A 1 -1.27 2.33 14.96
N PRO A 2 -0.93 1.25 14.23
CA PRO A 2 0.23 0.48 14.62
C PRO A 2 1.45 1.40 14.51
N GLU A 3 2.20 1.49 15.60
CA GLU A 3 3.30 2.43 15.83
C GLU A 3 4.54 2.12 14.96
N ASN A 4 4.43 1.14 14.04
CA ASN A 4 5.53 0.50 13.33
C ASN A 4 5.45 0.67 11.80
N GLU A 5 4.72 1.66 11.27
CA GLU A 5 4.75 1.95 9.82
C GLU A 5 5.96 2.81 9.46
N GLY A 6 6.66 2.49 8.37
CA GLY A 6 7.90 3.15 7.98
C GLY A 6 7.78 4.67 7.83
N GLN A 7 6.62 5.18 7.41
CA GLN A 7 6.35 6.63 7.32
C GLN A 7 6.46 7.37 8.67
N PHE A 8 6.20 6.71 9.79
CA PHE A 8 6.27 7.28 11.13
C PHE A 8 7.66 7.13 11.76
N LEU A 9 8.52 6.33 11.14
CA LEU A 9 9.83 5.94 11.67
C LEU A 9 10.98 6.68 10.97
N GLN A 10 10.68 7.78 10.28
CA GLN A 10 11.62 8.56 9.46
C GLN A 10 11.24 10.04 9.43
N ASP A 11 12.16 10.87 8.93
CA ASP A 11 12.02 12.34 8.86
C ASP A 11 12.37 12.95 7.48
N VAL A 12 12.44 12.12 6.43
CA VAL A 12 12.77 12.53 5.05
C VAL A 12 11.56 13.11 4.32
N TYR A 13 10.38 12.52 4.51
CA TYR A 13 9.12 13.03 3.94
C TYR A 13 8.02 13.11 5.00
N PRO A 14 7.06 14.04 4.86
CA PRO A 14 5.97 14.16 5.81
C PRO A 14 5.07 12.91 5.80
N ALA A 15 4.72 12.44 6.99
CA ALA A 15 3.74 11.37 7.14
C ALA A 15 2.35 11.82 6.67
N ALA A 16 1.50 10.88 6.27
CA ALA A 16 0.16 11.20 5.74
C ALA A 16 -0.70 12.04 6.69
N MET A 17 -0.49 11.91 8.00
CA MET A 17 -1.19 12.70 9.02
C MET A 17 -1.00 14.22 8.88
N VAL A 18 0.16 14.66 8.37
CA VAL A 18 0.42 16.08 8.07
C VAL A 18 -0.50 16.60 6.95
N HIS A 19 -0.96 15.71 6.09
CA HIS A 19 -1.77 16.00 4.91
C HIS A 19 -3.24 15.56 5.05
N GLY A 20 -3.75 15.53 6.29
CA GLY A 20 -5.15 15.16 6.59
C GLY A 20 -5.36 13.67 6.89
N GLY A 21 -4.33 12.84 6.75
CA GLY A 21 -4.32 11.45 7.15
C GLY A 21 -5.20 10.55 6.27
N VAL A 22 -5.55 9.38 6.83
CA VAL A 22 -6.36 8.37 6.15
C VAL A 22 -7.67 8.99 5.63
N GLY A 23 -7.96 8.78 4.33
CA GLY A 23 -9.14 9.30 3.67
C GLY A 23 -8.99 10.70 3.07
N ARG A 24 -7.85 11.38 3.25
CA ARG A 24 -7.60 12.72 2.68
C ARG A 24 -6.20 12.95 2.11
N PHE A 25 -5.19 12.23 2.57
CA PHE A 25 -3.79 12.51 2.23
C PHE A 25 -3.54 12.58 0.71
N ALA A 26 -4.20 11.72 -0.07
CA ALA A 26 -3.98 11.66 -1.52
C ALA A 26 -4.43 12.92 -2.26
N PHE A 27 -5.25 13.79 -1.65
CA PHE A 27 -5.66 15.06 -2.27
C PHE A 27 -4.60 16.17 -2.14
N SER A 28 -3.59 15.99 -1.29
CA SER A 28 -2.53 16.99 -1.11
C SER A 28 -1.46 16.83 -2.18
N PRO A 29 -1.12 17.88 -2.96
CA PRO A 29 -0.04 17.81 -3.95
C PRO A 29 1.30 17.39 -3.35
N GLN A 30 1.56 17.77 -2.09
CA GLN A 30 2.78 17.41 -1.35
C GLN A 30 2.89 15.90 -1.06
N MET A 31 1.79 15.15 -1.16
CA MET A 31 1.83 13.69 -1.06
C MET A 31 2.24 13.00 -2.37
N HIS A 32 2.40 13.75 -3.47
CA HIS A 32 2.83 13.28 -4.78
C HIS A 32 4.18 13.90 -5.18
N PRO A 33 5.27 13.62 -4.43
CA PRO A 33 6.57 14.19 -4.73
C PRO A 33 7.08 13.72 -6.09
N LEU A 34 7.69 14.63 -6.85
CA LEU A 34 8.37 14.30 -8.10
C LEU A 34 9.66 13.51 -7.82
N PRO A 35 10.08 12.59 -8.71
CA PRO A 35 11.39 11.92 -8.60
C PRO A 35 12.54 12.91 -8.34
N PRO A 36 13.35 12.70 -7.30
CA PRO A 36 14.42 13.60 -6.93
C PRO A 36 15.64 13.43 -7.85
N GLY A 37 16.57 14.39 -7.82
CA GLY A 37 17.87 14.24 -8.49
C GLY A 37 18.75 13.17 -7.81
N PRO A 38 19.82 12.68 -8.48
CA PRO A 38 20.64 11.59 -7.94
C PRO A 38 21.25 11.83 -6.55
N GLU A 39 21.70 13.05 -6.26
CA GLU A 39 22.30 13.41 -4.97
C GLU A 39 21.26 13.42 -3.83
N GLU A 40 20.10 14.01 -4.09
CA GLU A 40 18.97 14.02 -3.16
C GLU A 40 18.43 12.61 -2.94
N ALA A 41 18.33 11.79 -4.00
CA ALA A 41 17.92 10.40 -3.92
C ALA A 41 18.86 9.57 -3.02
N ASN A 42 20.18 9.74 -3.19
CA ASN A 42 21.17 9.05 -2.36
C ASN A 42 21.09 9.50 -0.89
N SER A 43 20.98 10.80 -0.65
CA SER A 43 20.86 11.36 0.70
C SER A 43 19.58 10.88 1.40
N ALA A 44 18.46 10.88 0.68
CA ALA A 44 17.18 10.36 1.15
C ALA A 44 17.28 8.87 1.48
N ARG A 45 17.91 8.06 0.61
CA ARG A 45 18.11 6.62 0.85
C ARG A 45 18.91 6.36 2.12
N GLU A 46 20.05 7.04 2.28
CA GLU A 46 20.91 6.89 3.46
C GLU A 46 20.16 7.27 4.74
N ARG A 47 19.41 8.37 4.71
CA ARG A 47 18.62 8.81 5.87
C ARG A 47 17.50 7.83 6.19
N LEU A 48 16.73 7.38 5.20
CA LEU A 48 15.66 6.39 5.39
C LEU A 48 16.20 5.07 5.97
N LEU A 49 17.28 4.54 5.42
CA LEU A 49 17.90 3.31 5.93
C LEU A 49 18.42 3.49 7.36
N SER A 50 19.03 4.63 7.68
CA SER A 50 19.46 4.97 9.04
C SER A 50 18.27 4.98 10.01
N CYS A 51 17.19 5.68 9.66
CA CYS A 51 15.97 5.78 10.43
C CYS A 51 15.30 4.42 10.69
N TRP A 52 15.19 3.59 9.65
CA TRP A 52 14.54 2.28 9.74
C TRP A 52 15.42 1.19 10.37
N SER A 53 16.74 1.38 10.45
CA SER A 53 17.69 0.35 10.89
C SER A 53 17.36 -0.23 12.27
N SER A 54 16.95 0.59 13.23
CA SER A 54 16.58 0.17 14.59
C SER A 54 15.30 -0.68 14.66
N TRP A 55 14.53 -0.72 13.58
CA TRP A 55 13.25 -1.44 13.48
C TRP A 55 13.36 -2.70 12.61
N ARG A 56 14.55 -2.99 12.07
CA ARG A 56 14.79 -4.21 11.31
C ARG A 56 14.65 -5.43 12.23
N VAL A 57 13.89 -6.42 11.76
CA VAL A 57 13.71 -7.70 12.44
C VAL A 57 14.00 -8.86 11.49
N GLY A 58 14.57 -9.94 12.03
CA GLY A 58 14.88 -11.18 11.31
C GLY A 58 16.07 -11.10 10.35
N ASP A 59 16.37 -12.24 9.74
CA ASP A 59 17.58 -12.46 8.93
C ASP A 59 17.31 -12.55 7.42
N SER A 60 16.16 -12.03 6.98
CA SER A 60 15.82 -11.97 5.55
C SER A 60 16.89 -11.17 4.78
N PRO A 61 17.28 -11.63 3.57
CA PRO A 61 18.22 -10.89 2.72
C PRO A 61 17.60 -9.61 2.13
N VAL A 62 16.28 -9.48 2.20
CA VAL A 62 15.53 -8.31 1.75
C VAL A 62 14.82 -7.62 2.91
N LEU A 63 14.75 -6.29 2.84
CA LEU A 63 13.98 -5.45 3.74
C LEU A 63 12.57 -5.24 3.16
N LEU A 64 11.56 -5.22 4.04
CA LEU A 64 10.19 -4.91 3.68
C LEU A 64 9.76 -3.66 4.46
N GLU A 65 9.35 -2.62 3.74
CA GLU A 65 8.67 -1.45 4.30
C GLU A 65 7.19 -1.53 3.92
N LYS A 66 6.31 -1.19 4.86
CA LYS A 66 4.87 -1.13 4.62
C LYS A 66 4.30 0.16 5.21
N SER A 67 3.95 1.08 4.33
CA SER A 67 3.15 2.27 4.62
C SER A 67 2.12 2.49 3.51
N PRO A 68 0.80 2.35 3.76
CA PRO A 68 -0.21 2.56 2.73
C PRO A 68 -0.10 3.91 1.98
N PRO A 69 0.31 5.03 2.61
CA PRO A 69 0.49 6.30 1.89
C PRO A 69 1.69 6.35 0.92
N ASN A 70 2.47 5.28 0.80
CA ASN A 70 3.51 5.18 -0.22
C ASN A 70 2.94 4.91 -1.61
N LEU A 71 1.64 4.60 -1.74
CA LEU A 71 0.92 4.56 -3.01
C LEU A 71 1.19 5.79 -3.89
N THR A 72 1.20 6.99 -3.29
CA THR A 72 1.40 8.25 -4.01
C THR A 72 2.88 8.63 -4.18
N LYS A 73 3.80 7.76 -3.75
CA LYS A 73 5.25 8.01 -3.74
C LYS A 73 6.06 6.98 -4.52
N ILE A 74 5.41 6.03 -5.20
CA ILE A 74 6.10 4.92 -5.90
C ILE A 74 7.19 5.46 -6.85
N ALA A 75 6.86 6.46 -7.68
CA ALA A 75 7.84 7.05 -8.61
C ALA A 75 9.06 7.67 -7.88
N TRP A 76 8.83 8.39 -6.79
CA TRP A 76 9.89 8.96 -5.95
C TRP A 76 10.73 7.86 -5.28
N LEU A 77 10.06 6.88 -4.66
CA LEU A 77 10.70 5.77 -3.95
C LEU A 77 11.55 4.90 -4.89
N ARG A 78 11.13 4.71 -6.14
CA ARG A 78 11.91 3.98 -7.14
C ARG A 78 13.24 4.64 -7.44
N THR A 79 13.26 5.97 -7.49
CA THR A 79 14.51 6.73 -7.67
C THR A 79 15.38 6.69 -6.42
N VAL A 80 14.78 6.75 -5.23
CA VAL A 80 15.51 6.66 -3.95
C VAL A 80 16.08 5.26 -3.71
N PHE A 81 15.36 4.21 -4.06
CA PHE A 81 15.78 2.81 -3.93
C PHE A 81 15.83 2.10 -5.29
N PRO A 82 16.87 2.37 -6.12
CA PRO A 82 17.07 1.61 -7.34
C PRO A 82 17.17 0.11 -7.04
N GLY A 83 16.36 -0.70 -7.72
CA GLY A 83 16.28 -2.15 -7.50
C GLY A 83 15.31 -2.59 -6.40
N ALA A 84 14.57 -1.67 -5.77
CA ALA A 84 13.41 -2.04 -4.97
C ALA A 84 12.28 -2.55 -5.86
N ALA A 85 11.46 -3.45 -5.31
CA ALA A 85 10.21 -3.89 -5.91
C ALA A 85 9.01 -3.30 -5.16
N PHE A 86 7.91 -3.08 -5.88
CA PHE A 86 6.70 -2.46 -5.37
C PHE A 86 5.52 -3.43 -5.45
N ILE A 87 4.91 -3.73 -4.31
CA ILE A 87 3.72 -4.58 -4.25
C ILE A 87 2.50 -3.69 -4.01
N LEU A 88 1.64 -3.57 -5.03
CA LEU A 88 0.39 -2.84 -4.96
C LEU A 88 -0.75 -3.80 -4.61
N LEU A 89 -1.18 -3.80 -3.34
CA LEU A 89 -2.31 -4.60 -2.87
C LEU A 89 -3.61 -3.77 -2.94
N ALA A 90 -4.39 -3.94 -4.00
CA ALA A 90 -5.69 -3.32 -4.18
C ALA A 90 -6.79 -4.06 -3.41
N ARG A 91 -7.84 -3.36 -3.00
CA ARG A 91 -9.06 -3.94 -2.41
C ARG A 91 -10.26 -3.16 -2.91
N ASP A 92 -11.44 -3.80 -2.98
CA ASP A 92 -12.69 -3.13 -3.36
C ASP A 92 -12.82 -1.76 -2.64
N PRO A 93 -12.84 -0.63 -3.37
CA PRO A 93 -12.84 0.71 -2.79
C PRO A 93 -14.02 0.97 -1.86
N ARG A 94 -15.18 0.34 -2.10
CA ARG A 94 -16.36 0.47 -1.24
C ARG A 94 -16.12 -0.18 0.12
N ALA A 95 -15.48 -1.35 0.12
CA ALA A 95 -15.10 -2.03 1.36
C ALA A 95 -14.03 -1.23 2.12
N VAL A 96 -13.05 -0.65 1.41
CA VAL A 96 -12.03 0.24 2.03
C VAL A 96 -12.68 1.49 2.63
N ALA A 97 -13.61 2.12 1.91
CA ALA A 97 -14.35 3.28 2.40
C ALA A 97 -15.19 2.94 3.64
N GLY A 98 -15.91 1.81 3.64
CA GLY A 98 -16.67 1.34 4.80
C GLY A 98 -15.79 1.05 6.02
N ALA A 99 -14.60 0.46 5.81
CA ALA A 99 -13.63 0.23 6.89
C ALA A 99 -13.05 1.53 7.44
N THR A 100 -12.80 2.51 6.56
CA THR A 100 -12.21 3.80 6.92
C THR A 100 -13.19 4.71 7.66
N ALA A 101 -14.46 4.71 7.27
CA ALA A 101 -15.52 5.52 7.86
C ALA A 101 -15.72 5.27 9.37
N LYS A 102 -15.30 4.10 9.89
CA LYS A 102 -15.35 3.78 11.33
C LYS A 102 -14.50 4.72 12.20
N TRP A 103 -13.51 5.41 11.61
CA TRP A 103 -12.52 6.19 12.35
C TRP A 103 -12.37 7.61 11.81
N ARG A 104 -13.09 7.95 10.74
CA ARG A 104 -13.06 9.24 10.04
C ARG A 104 -14.46 9.73 9.75
N ASP A 105 -14.69 10.99 10.08
CA ASP A 105 -15.87 11.73 9.68
C ASP A 105 -15.69 12.24 8.24
N ALA A 106 -16.03 11.39 7.27
CA ALA A 106 -15.98 11.68 5.84
C ALA A 106 -17.09 10.89 5.13
N SER A 107 -17.61 11.42 4.03
CA SER A 107 -18.63 10.70 3.27
C SER A 107 -18.02 9.47 2.60
N HIS A 108 -18.81 8.42 2.44
CA HIS A 108 -18.37 7.21 1.75
C HIS A 108 -17.91 7.50 0.31
N THR A 109 -18.54 8.48 -0.35
CA THR A 109 -18.14 8.92 -1.69
C THR A 109 -16.77 9.60 -1.68
N ASP A 110 -16.49 10.47 -0.70
CA ASP A 110 -15.18 11.11 -0.57
C ASP A 110 -14.08 10.08 -0.31
N LEU A 111 -14.38 9.04 0.48
CA LEU A 111 -13.43 7.97 0.77
C LEU A 111 -13.14 7.09 -0.45
N VAL A 112 -14.15 6.78 -1.26
CA VAL A 112 -13.96 6.09 -2.55
C VAL A 112 -13.17 6.97 -3.52
N TYR A 113 -13.46 8.27 -3.58
CA TYR A 113 -12.72 9.20 -4.44
C TYR A 113 -11.27 9.38 -3.98
N HIS A 114 -11.02 9.45 -2.67
CA HIS A 114 -9.68 9.44 -2.11
C HIS A 114 -8.91 8.16 -2.47
N TRP A 115 -9.57 7.00 -2.36
CA TRP A 115 -8.99 5.73 -2.81
C TRP A 115 -8.61 5.82 -4.28
N HIS A 116 -9.49 6.35 -5.13
CA HIS A 116 -9.20 6.51 -6.55
C HIS A 116 -7.96 7.38 -6.79
N VAL A 117 -7.87 8.56 -6.16
CA VAL A 117 -6.71 9.45 -6.34
C VAL A 117 -5.40 8.78 -5.90
N ALA A 118 -5.41 8.02 -4.80
CA ALA A 118 -4.23 7.30 -4.33
C ALA A 118 -3.81 6.18 -5.30
N TYR A 119 -4.77 5.38 -5.78
CA TYR A 119 -4.49 4.26 -6.67
C TYR A 119 -4.20 4.69 -8.10
N ASP A 120 -4.78 5.78 -8.59
CA ASP A 120 -4.48 6.30 -9.91
C ASP A 120 -3.01 6.75 -10.00
N ALA A 121 -2.54 7.49 -8.99
CA ALA A 121 -1.13 7.86 -8.87
C ALA A 121 -0.20 6.64 -8.77
N ALA A 122 -0.60 5.60 -8.03
CA ALA A 122 0.16 4.37 -7.94
C ALA A 122 0.23 3.64 -9.28
N LEU A 123 -0.90 3.48 -9.96
CA LEU A 123 -1.02 2.79 -11.25
C LEU A 123 -0.36 3.55 -12.40
N ASP A 124 -0.20 4.87 -12.29
CA ASP A 124 0.59 5.65 -13.26
C ASP A 124 2.09 5.49 -13.04
N ALA A 125 2.49 5.03 -11.84
CA ALA A 125 3.88 4.83 -11.47
C ALA A 125 4.33 3.37 -11.51
N ILE A 126 3.46 2.37 -11.76
CA ILE A 126 3.89 0.96 -11.84
C ILE A 126 4.73 0.70 -13.09
N ASP A 127 5.71 -0.18 -12.95
CA ASP A 127 6.55 -0.68 -14.04
C ASP A 127 6.56 -2.21 -14.00
N GLN A 128 6.36 -2.86 -15.15
CA GLN A 128 6.27 -4.31 -15.27
C GLN A 128 7.52 -5.07 -14.79
N ASN A 129 8.68 -4.39 -14.70
CA ASN A 129 9.94 -5.01 -14.28
C ASN A 129 10.10 -5.06 -12.75
N ASP A 130 9.42 -4.17 -12.01
CA ASP A 130 9.61 -4.03 -10.57
C ASP A 130 8.31 -3.95 -9.75
N SER A 131 7.15 -3.96 -10.39
CA SER A 131 5.86 -3.77 -9.75
C SER A 131 4.98 -5.01 -9.89
N ILE A 132 4.37 -5.44 -8.78
CA ILE A 132 3.40 -6.53 -8.72
C ILE A 132 2.07 -5.94 -8.25
N VAL A 133 1.01 -6.10 -9.05
CA VAL A 133 -0.34 -5.64 -8.69
C VAL A 133 -1.18 -6.85 -8.30
N LEU A 134 -1.77 -6.80 -7.11
CA LEU A 134 -2.54 -7.89 -6.51
C LEU A 134 -3.87 -7.37 -5.98
N ARG A 135 -4.85 -8.26 -5.90
CA ARG A 135 -6.11 -7.99 -5.22
C ARG A 135 -6.12 -8.65 -3.84
N TYR A 136 -6.69 -7.94 -2.87
CA TYR A 136 -6.98 -8.43 -1.55
C TYR A 136 -7.86 -9.66 -1.62
N GLU A 137 -8.85 -9.67 -2.52
CA GLU A 137 -9.77 -10.80 -2.67
C GLU A 137 -9.02 -12.07 -3.09
N ASP A 138 -8.08 -11.98 -4.03
CA ASP A 138 -7.26 -13.13 -4.45
C ASP A 138 -6.32 -13.59 -3.32
N MET A 139 -5.68 -12.63 -2.62
CA MET A 139 -4.75 -12.90 -1.52
C MET A 139 -5.42 -13.63 -0.35
N VAL A 140 -6.69 -13.36 -0.05
CA VAL A 140 -7.40 -14.03 1.05
C VAL A 140 -8.13 -15.30 0.61
N ASP A 141 -8.31 -15.51 -0.70
CA ASP A 141 -8.90 -16.74 -1.25
C ASP A 141 -7.84 -17.85 -1.38
N ASP A 142 -6.68 -17.54 -1.95
CA ASP A 142 -5.54 -18.45 -2.08
C ASP A 142 -4.20 -17.75 -1.74
N PRO A 143 -3.91 -17.56 -0.44
CA PRO A 143 -2.69 -16.87 0.00
C PRO A 143 -1.41 -17.60 -0.43
N ASP A 144 -1.42 -18.94 -0.47
CA ASP A 144 -0.23 -19.72 -0.81
C ASP A 144 0.19 -19.52 -2.26
N THR A 145 -0.78 -19.52 -3.17
CA THR A 145 -0.54 -19.22 -4.59
C THR A 145 -0.05 -17.79 -4.78
N VAL A 146 -0.69 -16.82 -4.14
CA VAL A 146 -0.29 -15.40 -4.25
C VAL A 146 1.12 -15.17 -3.68
N LEU A 147 1.44 -15.73 -2.50
CA LEU A 147 2.76 -15.61 -1.90
C LEU A 147 3.84 -16.32 -2.72
N THR A 148 3.53 -17.49 -3.30
CA THR A 148 4.44 -18.22 -4.20
C THR A 148 4.72 -17.41 -5.47
N HIS A 149 3.69 -16.76 -6.02
CA HIS A 149 3.84 -15.85 -7.17
C HIS A 149 4.75 -14.66 -6.84
N ILE A 150 4.51 -13.96 -5.72
CA ILE A 150 5.35 -12.85 -5.27
C ILE A 150 6.80 -13.33 -5.08
N GLY A 151 7.01 -14.44 -4.37
CA GLY A 151 8.34 -14.99 -4.12
C GLY A 151 9.08 -15.30 -5.42
N SER A 152 8.41 -15.95 -6.38
CA SER A 152 8.98 -16.28 -7.68
C SER A 152 9.31 -15.05 -8.52
N ALA A 153 8.39 -14.07 -8.57
CA ALA A 153 8.58 -12.82 -9.31
C ALA A 153 9.76 -11.99 -8.77
N LEU A 154 10.00 -12.04 -7.45
CA LEU A 154 11.09 -11.33 -6.78
C LEU A 154 12.38 -12.17 -6.65
N GLY A 155 12.40 -13.41 -7.15
CA GLY A 155 13.55 -14.32 -7.00
C GLY A 155 13.86 -14.69 -5.54
N LEU A 156 12.86 -14.64 -4.66
CA LEU A 156 13.01 -14.95 -3.25
C LEU A 156 12.87 -16.47 -3.00
N PRO A 157 13.77 -17.08 -2.22
CA PRO A 157 13.64 -18.49 -1.89
C PRO A 157 12.41 -18.71 -0.98
N PRO A 158 11.76 -19.88 -1.07
CA PRO A 158 10.74 -20.27 -0.10
C PRO A 158 11.28 -20.19 1.33
N ARG A 159 10.41 -19.84 2.28
CA ARG A 159 10.81 -19.83 3.70
C ARG A 159 11.19 -21.26 4.12
N LYS A 160 12.29 -21.39 4.86
CA LYS A 160 12.75 -22.69 5.41
C LYS A 160 11.85 -23.22 6.53
N HIS A 161 11.19 -22.31 7.24
CA HIS A 161 10.33 -22.62 8.37
C HIS A 161 9.02 -21.86 8.22
N GLU A 162 7.91 -22.49 8.62
CA GLU A 162 6.62 -21.81 8.72
C GLU A 162 6.71 -20.63 9.68
N LEU A 163 6.07 -19.53 9.30
CA LEU A 163 5.94 -18.39 10.18
C LEU A 163 4.81 -18.66 11.17
N GLN A 164 5.13 -18.69 12.45
CA GLN A 164 4.11 -18.71 13.50
C GLN A 164 3.40 -17.36 13.49
N LEU A 165 2.17 -17.36 12.97
CA LEU A 165 1.29 -16.20 12.99
C LEU A 165 0.57 -16.13 14.35
N GLU A 166 0.33 -14.92 14.85
CA GLU A 166 -0.60 -14.76 15.98
C GLU A 166 -1.98 -15.34 15.60
N ASP A 167 -2.72 -15.89 16.55
CA ASP A 167 -4.02 -16.56 16.30
C ASP A 167 -5.00 -15.70 15.50
N ARG A 168 -4.99 -14.38 15.71
CA ARG A 168 -5.83 -13.43 14.97
C ARG A 168 -5.52 -13.33 13.48
N PHE A 169 -4.37 -13.85 13.05
CA PHE A 169 -3.91 -13.92 11.67
C PHE A 169 -3.84 -15.37 11.15
N ALA A 170 -4.19 -16.36 11.97
CA ALA A 170 -4.15 -17.78 11.60
C ALA A 170 -5.19 -18.16 10.54
N THR A 171 -6.23 -17.34 10.35
CA THR A 171 -7.25 -17.54 9.31
C THR A 171 -7.43 -16.26 8.52
N LEU A 172 -7.12 -16.32 7.23
CA LEU A 172 -7.43 -15.27 6.27
C LEU A 172 -8.82 -15.53 5.69
N SER A 173 -9.63 -14.48 5.61
CA SER A 173 -10.96 -14.56 4.99
C SER A 173 -11.36 -13.21 4.42
N ASN A 174 -12.17 -13.23 3.36
CA ASN A 174 -12.64 -12.02 2.72
C ASN A 174 -13.68 -11.30 3.59
N GLN A 175 -13.31 -10.12 4.09
CA GLN A 175 -14.16 -9.30 4.96
C GLN A 175 -14.99 -8.25 4.19
N ASN A 176 -14.98 -8.26 2.85
CA ASN A 176 -15.70 -7.26 2.05
C ASN A 176 -17.20 -7.27 2.30
N ALA A 177 -17.81 -8.46 2.40
CA ALA A 177 -19.25 -8.60 2.61
C ALA A 177 -19.74 -7.80 3.84
N GLY A 178 -18.96 -7.76 4.92
CA GLY A 178 -19.28 -6.99 6.12
C GLY A 178 -19.35 -5.47 5.92
N TYR A 179 -18.77 -4.94 4.85
CA TYR A 179 -18.80 -3.51 4.48
C TYR A 179 -19.74 -3.21 3.33
N LEU A 180 -19.99 -4.19 2.45
CA LEU A 180 -20.84 -4.03 1.27
C LEU A 180 -22.32 -4.29 1.59
N ASN A 181 -22.61 -5.15 2.57
CA ASN A 181 -23.97 -5.48 2.97
C ASN A 181 -24.72 -4.22 3.46
N GLY A 182 -25.80 -3.87 2.77
CA GLY A 182 -26.62 -2.70 3.09
C GLY A 182 -26.10 -1.37 2.55
N LEU A 183 -24.95 -1.36 1.83
CA LEU A 183 -24.51 -0.19 1.09
C LEU A 183 -25.52 0.09 -0.02
N GLN A 184 -26.11 1.28 0.01
CA GLN A 184 -27.05 1.70 -1.03
C GLN A 184 -26.32 1.79 -2.38
N PRO A 185 -26.95 1.35 -3.48
CA PRO A 185 -26.39 1.52 -4.82
C PRO A 185 -26.03 2.99 -5.08
N ARG A 186 -24.83 3.22 -5.61
CA ARG A 186 -24.30 4.54 -5.95
C ARG A 186 -23.54 4.42 -7.25
N CYS A 187 -23.65 5.44 -8.11
CA CYS A 187 -22.81 5.55 -9.29
C CYS A 187 -21.56 6.37 -8.92
N TYR A 188 -20.38 5.77 -9.01
CA TYR A 188 -19.11 6.45 -8.74
C TYR A 188 -18.43 6.97 -10.01
N GLY A 189 -18.96 6.64 -11.20
CA GLY A 189 -18.39 7.00 -12.48
C GLY A 189 -17.21 6.10 -12.85
N ARG A 190 -16.22 6.67 -13.55
CA ARG A 190 -14.97 5.98 -13.91
C ARG A 190 -13.85 6.35 -12.96
N GLY A 191 -12.94 5.41 -12.73
CA GLY A 191 -11.81 5.63 -11.84
C GLY A 191 -10.79 4.50 -11.88
N ALA A 192 -9.83 4.55 -10.96
CA ALA A 192 -8.76 3.55 -10.85
C ALA A 192 -9.29 2.12 -10.63
N TRP A 193 -10.53 2.00 -10.13
CA TRP A 193 -11.20 0.72 -9.94
C TRP A 193 -11.44 -0.03 -11.25
N ASP A 194 -11.66 0.69 -12.36
CA ASP A 194 -11.86 0.08 -13.68
C ASP A 194 -10.57 -0.65 -14.12
N ARG A 195 -9.40 -0.03 -13.87
CA ARG A 195 -8.07 -0.58 -14.17
C ARG A 195 -7.74 -1.81 -13.31
N LEU A 196 -8.41 -1.97 -12.18
CA LEU A 196 -8.19 -3.02 -11.20
C LEU A 196 -9.32 -4.09 -11.21
N GLY A 197 -10.28 -3.97 -12.13
CA GLY A 197 -11.35 -4.93 -12.32
C GLY A 197 -12.43 -4.91 -11.24
N TYR A 198 -12.66 -3.76 -10.59
CA TYR A 198 -13.79 -3.56 -9.69
C TYR A 198 -14.93 -2.82 -10.40
N GLU A 199 -16.15 -3.32 -10.25
CA GLU A 199 -17.37 -2.71 -10.78
C GLU A 199 -18.08 -1.89 -9.69
N LEU A 200 -18.15 -0.57 -9.88
CA LEU A 200 -18.64 0.41 -8.92
C LEU A 200 -19.84 1.22 -9.41
#